data_AF-A0A087TLM9-F1
#
_entry.id   AF-A0A087TLM9-F1
#
_cell.length_a   1.000
_cell.length_b   1.000
_cell.length_c   1.000
_cell.angle_alpha   90.00
_cell.angle_beta   90.00
_cell.angle_gamma   90.00
#
_symmetry.space_group_name_H-M   'P 1'
#
loop_
_entity.id
_entity.type
_entity.pdbx_description
1 polymer ?
#
loop_
_entity_poly.entity_id
_entity_poly.type
_entity_poly.pdbx_seq_one_letter_code
_entity_poly.pdbx_strand_id
1 'polypeptide(L)'
;MCYPPPVTNMERNIIISNLRHRDIIFPPQADEILTDEMQQIITWLLQHDVTKRPSSNELITSKYIPPLLMEETELNSLLHTTVSNPQSRMYKHMISALFDQEVSTEFDFTYDVDVF
;
A
#
# COMPACT_ATOMS: atom_id res chain seq x y z
N MET A 1 9.19 -8.57 -12.61
CA MET A 1 10.58 -8.99 -12.86
C MET A 1 11.33 -8.93 -11.53
N CYS A 2 12.20 -9.90 -11.22
CA CYS A 2 13.03 -9.89 -10.02
C CYS A 2 14.50 -9.79 -10.44
N TYR A 3 15.31 -9.05 -9.69
CA TYR A 3 16.75 -9.00 -9.92
C TYR A 3 17.37 -10.40 -9.71
N PRO A 4 18.24 -10.89 -10.63
CA PRO A 4 18.79 -12.22 -10.54
C PRO A 4 19.61 -12.40 -9.25
N PRO A 5 19.55 -13.57 -8.59
CA PRO A 5 20.34 -13.80 -7.41
C PRO A 5 21.85 -13.79 -7.76
N PRO A 6 22.70 -13.15 -6.93
CA PRO A 6 24.15 -13.17 -7.14
C PRO A 6 24.67 -14.62 -7.05
N VAL A 7 25.63 -14.95 -7.90
CA VAL A 7 26.18 -16.32 -8.01
C VAL A 7 27.12 -16.60 -6.84
N THR A 8 27.84 -15.58 -6.37
CA THR A 8 28.78 -15.69 -5.27
C THR A 8 28.41 -14.81 -4.07
N ASN A 9 28.83 -15.24 -2.88
CA ASN A 9 28.69 -14.43 -1.66
C ASN A 9 29.48 -13.11 -1.75
N MET A 10 30.58 -13.08 -2.51
CA MET A 10 31.38 -11.87 -2.71
C MET A 10 30.61 -10.83 -3.52
N GLU A 11 30.00 -11.23 -4.64
CA GLU A 11 29.11 -10.36 -5.42
C GLU A 11 27.98 -9.80 -4.56
N ARG A 12 27.32 -10.67 -3.78
CA ARG A 12 26.27 -10.25 -2.85
C ARG A 12 26.78 -9.18 -1.88
N ASN A 13 27.95 -9.38 -1.28
CA ASN A 13 28.52 -8.45 -0.32
C ASN A 13 28.84 -7.09 -0.97
N ILE A 14 29.39 -7.10 -2.19
CA ILE A 14 29.67 -5.87 -2.96
C ILE A 14 28.36 -5.12 -3.25
N ILE A 15 27.34 -5.80 -3.77
CA ILE A 15 26.04 -5.20 -4.09
C ILE A 15 25.40 -4.58 -2.83
N ILE A 16 25.35 -5.33 -1.72
CA ILE A 16 24.75 -4.83 -0.47
C ILE A 16 25.57 -3.67 0.10
N SER A 17 26.90 -3.73 0.04
CA SER A 17 27.77 -2.64 0.51
C SER A 17 27.52 -1.35 -0.27
N ASN A 18 27.36 -1.46 -1.59
CA ASN A 18 27.03 -0.34 -2.48
C ASN A 18 25.64 0.24 -2.18
N LEU A 19 24.62 -0.61 -2.00
CA LEU A 19 23.28 -0.16 -1.62
C LEU A 19 23.23 0.52 -0.25
N ARG A 20 24.11 0.11 0.68
CA ARG A 20 24.26 0.74 2.01
C ARG A 20 25.15 1.98 1.99
N HIS A 21 25.74 2.33 0.86
CA HIS A 21 26.48 3.58 0.71
C HIS A 21 25.54 4.77 0.95
N ARG A 22 26.11 5.92 1.36
CA ARG A 22 25.32 7.14 1.59
C ARG A 22 24.49 7.55 0.37
N ASP A 23 25.04 7.30 -0.82
CA ASP A 23 24.45 7.66 -2.10
C ASP A 23 23.59 6.53 -2.71
N ILE A 24 23.43 5.38 -2.03
CA ILE A 24 22.63 4.22 -2.46
C ILE A 24 22.96 3.81 -3.90
N ILE A 25 24.09 3.12 -4.09
CA ILE A 25 24.60 2.80 -5.42
C ILE A 25 23.98 1.48 -5.88
N PHE A 26 23.16 1.55 -6.94
CA PHE A 26 22.57 0.39 -7.59
C PHE A 26 23.59 -0.36 -8.48
N PRO A 27 23.42 -1.67 -8.68
CA PRO A 27 24.23 -2.41 -9.65
C PRO A 27 23.96 -1.91 -11.07
N PRO A 28 24.93 -1.99 -11.99
CA PRO A 28 24.81 -1.41 -13.34
C PRO A 28 23.69 -2.04 -14.18
N GLN A 29 23.29 -3.27 -13.90
CA GLN A 29 22.17 -3.94 -14.57
C GLN A 29 20.79 -3.56 -14.00
N ALA A 30 20.73 -2.74 -12.95
CA ALA A 30 19.47 -2.38 -12.30
C ALA A 30 18.51 -1.64 -13.25
N ASP A 31 19.03 -0.76 -14.10
CA ASP A 31 18.23 0.07 -15.02
C ASP A 31 17.53 -0.77 -16.10
N GLU A 32 18.08 -1.92 -16.44
CA GLU A 32 17.49 -2.84 -17.43
C GLU A 32 16.47 -3.79 -16.82
N ILE A 33 16.59 -4.10 -15.52
CA ILE A 33 15.85 -5.18 -14.86
C ILE A 33 14.74 -4.66 -13.94
N LEU A 34 15.00 -3.54 -13.25
CA LEU A 34 14.10 -2.93 -12.29
C LEU A 34 13.37 -1.75 -12.94
N THR A 35 12.08 -1.62 -12.65
CA THR A 35 11.33 -0.42 -13.04
C THR A 35 11.70 0.76 -12.15
N ASP A 36 11.50 1.98 -12.64
CA ASP A 36 11.72 3.23 -11.89
C ASP A 36 11.00 3.22 -10.54
N GLU A 37 9.77 2.67 -10.48
CA GLU A 37 8.99 2.53 -9.26
C GLU A 37 9.68 1.63 -8.22
N MET A 38 10.24 0.49 -8.65
CA MET A 38 10.98 -0.42 -7.78
C MET A 38 12.25 0.23 -7.26
N GLN A 39 13.01 0.89 -8.14
CA GLN A 39 14.23 1.61 -7.73
C GLN A 39 13.91 2.73 -6.74
N GLN A 40 12.81 3.46 -6.96
CA GLN A 40 12.36 4.53 -6.08
C GLN A 40 11.93 4.00 -4.72
N ILE A 41 11.21 2.87 -4.67
CA ILE A 41 10.85 2.21 -3.40
C ILE A 41 12.11 1.80 -2.64
N ILE A 42 13.07 1.15 -3.31
CA ILE A 42 14.33 0.72 -2.68
C ILE A 42 15.09 1.94 -2.12
N THR A 43 15.22 3.01 -2.91
CA THR A 43 15.85 4.26 -2.48
C THR A 43 15.16 4.87 -1.26
N TRP A 44 13.82 4.86 -1.25
CA TRP A 44 13.03 5.43 -0.17
C TRP A 44 13.16 4.63 1.13
N LEU A 45 13.21 3.30 1.03
CA LEU A 45 13.40 2.39 2.17
C LEU A 45 14.83 2.39 2.72
N LEU A 46 15.83 2.54 1.84
CA LEU A 46 17.24 2.62 2.21
C LEU A 46 17.69 4.01 2.64
N GLN A 47 16.76 4.97 2.74
CA GLN A 47 17.07 6.31 3.21
C GLN A 47 17.71 6.28 4.61
N HIS A 48 18.87 6.92 4.74
CA HIS A 48 19.69 6.93 5.96
C HIS A 48 19.09 7.81 7.05
N ASP A 49 18.39 8.88 6.65
CA ASP A 49 17.59 9.70 7.55
C ASP A 49 16.24 9.03 7.81
N VAL A 50 16.08 8.52 9.03
CA VAL A 50 14.87 7.80 9.47
C VAL A 50 13.63 8.66 9.35
N THR A 51 13.74 9.99 9.52
CA THR A 51 12.58 10.89 9.44
C THR A 51 12.03 11.05 8.03
N LYS A 52 12.82 10.70 7.01
CA LYS A 52 12.44 10.75 5.59
C LYS A 52 11.96 9.41 5.05
N ARG A 53 12.05 8.35 5.87
CA ARG A 53 11.61 7.00 5.49
C ARG A 53 10.09 6.90 5.63
N PRO A 54 9.39 6.30 4.65
CA PRO A 54 7.95 6.17 4.74
C PRO A 54 7.53 5.23 5.85
N SER A 55 6.37 5.49 6.43
CA SER A 55 5.63 4.48 7.16
C SER A 55 5.05 3.43 6.20
N SER A 56 4.70 2.25 6.72
CA SER A 56 4.08 1.19 5.92
C SER A 56 2.78 1.62 5.26
N ASN A 57 1.99 2.47 5.92
CA ASN A 57 0.74 3.00 5.38
C ASN A 57 1.01 3.94 4.20
N GLU A 58 1.94 4.89 4.36
CA GLU A 58 2.34 5.80 3.28
C GLU A 58 2.86 5.04 2.06
N LEU A 59 3.64 3.98 2.28
CA LEU A 59 4.19 3.15 1.21
C LEU A 59 3.09 2.45 0.41
N ILE A 60 2.12 1.81 1.08
CA ILE A 60 1.01 1.10 0.44
C ILE A 60 0.10 2.07 -0.34
N THR A 61 -0.10 3.28 0.18
CA THR A 61 -0.89 4.32 -0.50
C THR A 61 -0.11 5.07 -1.59
N SER A 62 1.19 4.82 -1.72
CA SER A 62 2.03 5.55 -2.67
C SER A 62 1.76 5.15 -4.11
N LYS A 63 2.06 6.04 -5.05
CA LYS A 63 1.94 5.78 -6.49
C LYS A 63 2.87 4.67 -7.01
N TYR A 64 3.84 4.24 -6.21
CA TYR A 64 4.85 3.25 -6.63
C TYR A 64 4.40 1.81 -6.39
N ILE A 65 3.33 1.61 -5.62
CA ILE A 65 2.74 0.29 -5.41
C ILE A 65 1.46 0.23 -6.23
N PRO A 66 1.32 -0.76 -7.14
CA PRO A 66 0.09 -0.92 -7.88
C PRO A 66 -1.07 -1.17 -6.90
N PRO A 67 -2.25 -0.54 -7.13
CA PRO A 67 -3.42 -0.79 -6.30
C PRO A 67 -3.69 -2.28 -6.21
N LEU A 68 -4.05 -2.76 -5.02
CA LEU A 68 -4.56 -4.11 -4.85
C LEU A 68 -5.87 -4.23 -5.62
N LEU A 69 -5.81 -4.77 -6.83
CA LEU A 69 -7.00 -5.12 -7.60
C LEU A 69 -7.56 -6.38 -6.97
N MET A 70 -8.55 -6.23 -6.10
CA MET A 70 -9.36 -7.37 -5.66
C MET A 70 -10.39 -7.67 -6.75
N GLU A 71 -10.53 -8.94 -7.12
CA GLU A 71 -11.62 -9.34 -8.01
C GLU A 71 -12.97 -9.10 -7.31
N GLU A 72 -13.99 -8.73 -8.08
CA GLU A 72 -15.33 -8.42 -7.56
C GLU A 72 -15.94 -9.60 -6.78
N THR A 73 -15.62 -10.82 -7.19
CA THR A 73 -16.01 -12.08 -6.52
C THR A 73 -15.38 -12.22 -5.13
N GLU A 74 -14.09 -11.89 -4.99
CA GLU A 74 -13.37 -11.92 -3.72
C GLU A 74 -13.91 -10.86 -2.75
N LEU A 75 -14.17 -9.66 -3.28
CA LEU A 75 -14.76 -8.57 -2.49
C LEU A 75 -16.15 -8.96 -1.97
N ASN A 76 -17.02 -9.50 -2.83
CA ASN A 76 -18.35 -9.96 -2.43
C ASN A 76 -18.30 -11.09 -1.38
N SER A 77 -17.36 -12.03 -1.52
CA SER A 77 -17.16 -13.08 -0.52
C SER A 77 -16.72 -12.52 0.83
N LEU A 78 -15.81 -11.54 0.82
CA LEU A 78 -15.34 -10.87 2.02
C LEU A 78 -16.46 -10.09 2.72
N LEU A 79 -17.30 -9.38 1.94
CA LEU A 79 -18.49 -8.70 2.47
C LEU A 79 -19.47 -9.69 3.09
N HIS A 80 -19.81 -10.78 2.38
CA HIS A 80 -20.74 -11.79 2.88
C HIS A 80 -20.26 -12.39 4.21
N THR A 81 -18.98 -12.77 4.28
CA THR A 81 -18.35 -13.30 5.50
C THR A 81 -18.36 -12.27 6.63
N THR A 82 -18.09 -11.01 6.32
CA THR A 82 -18.07 -9.91 7.29
C THR A 82 -19.45 -9.65 7.88
N VAL A 83 -20.50 -9.62 7.05
CA VAL A 83 -21.90 -9.38 7.47
C VAL A 83 -22.47 -10.58 8.24
N SER A 84 -22.00 -11.79 7.95
CA SER A 84 -22.49 -13.02 8.59
C SER A 84 -22.22 -13.10 10.10
N ASN A 85 -21.25 -12.34 10.64
CA ASN A 85 -20.93 -12.34 12.07
C ASN A 85 -21.00 -10.94 12.70
N PRO A 86 -22.14 -10.58 13.32
CA PRO A 86 -22.33 -9.30 13.99
C PRO A 86 -21.40 -9.03 15.17
N GLN A 87 -20.81 -10.07 15.77
CA GLN A 87 -19.88 -9.93 16.89
C GLN A 87 -18.43 -9.68 16.44
N SER A 88 -18.15 -9.86 15.14
CA SER A 88 -16.80 -9.67 14.61
C SER A 88 -16.36 -8.21 14.65
N ARG A 89 -15.05 -7.99 14.79
CA ARG A 89 -14.46 -6.64 14.73
C ARG A 89 -14.66 -5.99 13.37
N MET A 90 -14.56 -6.79 12.30
CA MET A 90 -14.75 -6.31 10.92
C MET A 90 -16.19 -5.87 10.67
N TYR A 91 -17.18 -6.60 11.16
CA TYR A 91 -18.59 -6.17 11.08
C TYR A 91 -18.81 -4.82 11.74
N LYS A 92 -18.37 -4.67 13.00
CA LYS A 92 -18.53 -3.43 13.76
C LYS A 92 -17.82 -2.25 13.07
N HIS A 93 -16.62 -2.47 12.56
CA HIS A 93 -15.88 -1.46 11.82
C HIS A 93 -16.59 -1.05 10.52
N MET A 94 -17.10 -2.01 9.75
CA MET A 94 -17.85 -1.74 8.52
C MET A 94 -19.10 -0.92 8.81
N ILE A 95 -19.88 -1.30 9.82
CA ILE A 95 -21.09 -0.56 10.21
C ILE A 95 -20.75 0.87 10.65
N SER A 96 -19.74 1.06 11.50
CA SER A 96 -19.30 2.40 11.89
C SER A 96 -18.89 3.25 10.68
N ALA A 97 -18.11 2.68 9.75
CA ALA A 97 -17.68 3.39 8.55
C ALA A 97 -18.84 3.77 7.62
N LEU A 98 -19.90 2.95 7.57
CA LEU A 98 -21.12 3.28 6.81
C LEU A 98 -21.91 4.44 7.43
N PHE A 99 -21.94 4.54 8.77
CA PHE A 99 -22.63 5.62 9.47
C PHE A 99 -21.80 6.92 9.57
N ASP A 100 -20.47 6.83 9.48
CA ASP A 100 -19.56 7.98 9.44
C ASP A 100 -19.47 8.63 8.04
N GLN A 101 -20.25 8.17 7.06
CA GLN A 101 -20.29 8.78 5.73
C GLN A 101 -20.80 10.22 5.80
N GLU A 102 -20.08 11.15 5.18
CA GLU A 102 -20.52 12.55 5.10
C GLU A 102 -21.83 12.64 4.31
N VAL A 103 -22.90 13.04 4.98
CA VAL A 103 -24.18 13.34 4.33
C VAL A 103 -24.13 14.79 3.88
N SER A 104 -24.44 15.04 2.61
CA SER A 104 -24.56 16.39 2.08
C SER A 104 -25.64 17.16 2.84
N THR A 105 -25.37 18.43 3.16
CA THR A 105 -26.25 19.29 3.96
C THR A 105 -27.68 19.35 3.42
N GLU A 106 -27.85 19.34 2.09
CA GLU A 106 -29.16 19.41 1.44
C GLU A 106 -30.02 18.18 1.77
N PHE A 107 -29.40 16.99 1.75
CA PHE A 107 -30.08 15.75 2.11
C PHE A 107 -30.42 15.70 3.60
N ASP A 108 -29.55 16.22 4.47
CA ASP A 108 -29.79 16.32 5.91
C ASP A 108 -31.00 17.22 6.22
N PHE A 109 -31.09 18.39 5.56
CA PHE A 109 -32.24 19.30 5.74
C PHE A 109 -33.57 18.74 5.24
N THR A 110 -33.53 17.87 4.22
CA THR A 110 -34.76 17.29 3.64
C THR A 110 -35.15 15.93 4.20
N TYR A 111 -34.31 15.33 5.08
CA TYR A 111 -34.50 13.95 5.55
C TYR A 111 -35.83 13.74 6.28
N ASP A 112 -36.20 14.68 7.15
CA ASP A 112 -37.45 14.66 7.94
C ASP A 112 -38.58 15.48 7.30
N VAL A 113 -38.41 15.93 6.05
CA VAL A 113 -39.48 16.65 5.35
C VAL A 113 -40.46 15.60 4.83
N ASP A 114 -41.51 15.36 5.61
CA ASP A 114 -42.70 14.65 5.14
C ASP A 114 -43.30 15.46 3.98
N VAL A 115 -42.95 15.07 2.75
CA VAL A 115 -43.60 15.57 1.55
C VAL A 115 -45.00 14.96 1.52
N PHE A 116 -45.97 15.73 2.01
CA PHE A 116 -47.41 15.45 1.92
C PHE A 116 -47.87 15.18 0.49
#